data_AF-A9JRQ6-F1
#
_entry.id   AF-A9JRQ6-F1
#
_cell.length_a   1.000
_cell.length_b   1.000
_cell.length_c   1.000
_cell.angle_alpha   90.00
_cell.angle_beta   90.00
_cell.angle_gamma   90.00
#
_symmetry.space_group_name_H-M   'P 1'
#
loop_
_entity.id
_entity.type
_entity.pdbx_description
1 polymer ?
#
loop_
_entity_poly.entity_id
_entity_poly.type
_entity_poly.pdbx_seq_one_letter_code
_entity_poly.pdbx_strand_id
1 'polypeptide(L)'
;MSSAVPRSGFVVFCVLLVVTLALYPVLRTLGVQIYSAFTGKYVSGYHSLLLVNCPTEQTARDIGRIIMEKRLAACVNIFPRTATMYYWKGEIRDATEILLLVRTKTSLVQRLMTYITAIHPYDIPEIITFPINDGSQHYLKWIAEAVTDS
;
A
#
# COMPACT_ATOMS: atom_id res chain seq x y z
N MET A 1 -34.78 44.90 8.80
CA MET A 1 -35.38 43.55 8.61
C MET A 1 -34.25 42.54 8.56
N SER A 2 -34.04 41.76 9.62
CA SER A 2 -33.11 40.64 9.64
C SER A 2 -33.92 39.38 9.93
N SER A 3 -34.18 38.58 8.89
CA SER A 3 -34.84 37.29 9.03
C SER A 3 -33.80 36.27 9.49
N ALA A 4 -33.77 35.98 10.79
CA ALA A 4 -32.96 34.91 11.33
C ALA A 4 -33.44 33.56 10.78
N VAL A 5 -32.55 32.83 10.11
CA VAL A 5 -32.81 31.46 9.64
C VAL A 5 -33.19 30.60 10.86
N PRO A 6 -34.29 29.82 10.81
CA PRO A 6 -34.71 29.00 11.94
C PRO A 6 -33.60 28.00 12.27
N ARG A 7 -33.11 28.03 13.52
CA ARG A 7 -31.98 27.21 14.02
C ARG A 7 -32.12 25.72 13.66
N SER A 8 -33.34 25.19 13.63
CA SER A 8 -33.63 23.80 13.24
C SER A 8 -33.30 23.49 11.77
N GLY A 9 -33.58 24.42 10.85
CA GLY A 9 -33.29 24.22 9.42
C GLY A 9 -31.79 24.23 9.12
N PHE A 10 -31.04 25.07 9.85
CA PHE A 10 -29.59 25.11 9.75
C PHE A 10 -28.95 23.81 10.28
N VAL A 11 -29.44 23.27 11.39
CA VAL A 11 -28.94 21.99 11.95
C VAL A 11 -29.20 20.82 10.98
N VAL A 12 -30.40 20.71 10.41
CA VAL A 12 -30.72 19.65 9.43
C VAL A 12 -29.84 19.76 8.17
N PHE A 13 -29.61 20.98 7.67
CA PHE A 13 -28.72 21.22 6.54
C PHE A 13 -27.28 20.80 6.84
N CYS A 14 -26.74 21.16 8.01
CA CYS A 14 -25.40 20.74 8.43
C CYS A 14 -25.29 19.22 8.55
N VAL A 15 -26.30 18.54 9.10
CA VAL A 15 -26.31 17.07 9.20
C VAL A 15 -26.31 16.41 7.81
N LEU A 16 -27.15 16.88 6.88
CA LEU A 16 -27.17 16.36 5.51
C LEU A 16 -25.85 16.60 4.77
N LEU A 17 -25.23 17.77 4.96
CA LEU A 17 -23.92 18.09 4.40
C LEU A 17 -22.83 17.15 4.95
N VAL A 18 -22.81 16.92 6.27
CA VAL A 18 -21.84 16.02 6.90
C VAL A 18 -22.05 14.57 6.43
N VAL A 19 -23.29 14.10 6.36
CA VAL A 19 -23.60 12.74 5.88
C VAL A 19 -23.22 12.56 4.42
N THR A 20 -23.52 13.54 3.56
CA THR A 20 -23.13 13.47 2.13
C THR A 20 -21.62 13.50 1.95
N LEU A 21 -20.90 14.36 2.66
CA LEU A 21 -19.43 14.39 2.65
C LEU A 21 -18.83 13.08 3.18
N ALA A 22 -19.43 12.47 4.20
CA ALA A 22 -18.98 11.20 4.76
C ALA A 22 -19.27 9.99 3.83
N LEU A 23 -20.39 10.01 3.10
CA LEU A 23 -20.78 8.94 2.18
C LEU A 23 -20.11 9.04 0.81
N TYR A 24 -19.69 10.24 0.40
CA TYR A 24 -19.11 10.50 -0.92
C TYR A 24 -17.90 9.60 -1.26
N PRO A 25 -16.92 9.36 -0.37
CA PRO A 25 -15.79 8.46 -0.64
C PRO A 25 -16.24 7.02 -0.93
N VAL A 26 -17.25 6.55 -0.20
CA VAL A 26 -17.79 5.19 -0.36
C VAL A 26 -18.51 5.06 -1.70
N LEU A 27 -19.41 6.00 -2.00
CA LEU A 27 -20.13 6.06 -3.27
C LEU A 27 -19.19 6.17 -4.48
N ARG A 28 -18.13 6.99 -4.36
CA ARG A 28 -17.11 7.12 -5.39
C ARG A 28 -16.36 5.81 -5.63
N THR A 29 -15.94 5.13 -4.55
CA THR A 29 -15.22 3.84 -4.65
C THR A 29 -16.10 2.78 -5.29
N LEU A 30 -17.37 2.68 -4.87
CA LEU A 30 -18.36 1.79 -5.47
C LEU A 30 -18.58 2.09 -6.96
N GLY A 31 -18.73 3.37 -7.33
CA GLY A 31 -18.89 3.77 -8.72
C GLY A 31 -17.70 3.36 -9.59
N VAL A 32 -16.47 3.51 -9.09
CA VAL A 32 -15.26 3.07 -9.80
C VAL A 32 -15.20 1.55 -9.94
N GLN A 33 -15.55 0.80 -8.89
CA GLN A 33 -15.59 -0.67 -8.95
C GLN A 33 -16.65 -1.18 -9.93
N ILE A 34 -17.84 -0.57 -9.93
CA ILE A 34 -18.91 -0.92 -10.87
C ILE A 34 -18.49 -0.58 -12.30
N TYR A 35 -17.96 0.61 -12.55
CA TYR A 35 -17.45 1.00 -13.87
C TYR A 35 -16.32 0.07 -14.34
N SER A 36 -15.41 -0.30 -13.45
CA SER A 36 -14.36 -1.29 -13.71
C SER A 36 -14.96 -2.64 -14.10
N ALA A 37 -15.96 -3.14 -13.36
CA ALA A 37 -16.63 -4.40 -13.66
C ALA A 37 -17.29 -4.40 -15.05
N PHE A 38 -17.88 -3.28 -15.46
CA PHE A 38 -18.51 -3.15 -16.78
C PHE A 38 -17.53 -2.92 -17.93
N THR A 39 -16.43 -2.18 -17.68
CA THR A 39 -15.47 -1.80 -18.73
C THR A 39 -14.25 -2.70 -18.80
N GLY A 40 -14.08 -3.60 -17.83
CA GLY A 40 -12.87 -4.38 -17.63
C GLY A 40 -11.66 -3.54 -17.20
N LYS A 41 -11.78 -2.22 -17.04
CA LYS A 41 -10.64 -1.35 -16.69
C LYS A 41 -10.17 -1.61 -15.27
N TYR A 42 -8.86 -1.57 -15.05
CA TYR A 42 -8.27 -1.78 -13.73
C TYR A 42 -8.62 -0.64 -12.75
N VAL A 43 -8.81 -0.98 -11.47
CA VAL A 43 -9.01 -0.01 -10.39
C VAL A 43 -7.65 0.45 -9.86
N SER A 44 -7.29 1.69 -10.18
CA SER A 44 -6.05 2.33 -9.71
C SER A 44 -5.91 2.23 -8.19
N GLY A 45 -4.73 1.81 -7.72
CA GLY A 45 -4.42 1.69 -6.29
C GLY A 45 -4.94 0.42 -5.62
N TYR A 46 -5.52 -0.53 -6.35
CA TYR A 46 -5.93 -1.83 -5.78
C TYR A 46 -4.74 -2.72 -5.37
N HIS A 47 -3.63 -2.59 -6.09
CA HIS A 47 -2.35 -3.22 -5.77
C HIS A 47 -1.30 -2.17 -5.40
N SER A 48 -0.28 -2.62 -4.67
CA SER A 48 0.85 -1.80 -4.25
C SER A 48 2.17 -2.50 -4.53
N LEU A 49 3.18 -1.67 -4.80
CA LEU A 49 4.58 -2.04 -4.90
C LEU A 49 5.30 -1.53 -3.66
N LEU A 50 6.03 -2.39 -2.96
CA LEU A 50 6.85 -2.01 -1.81
C LEU A 50 8.33 -2.10 -2.16
N LEU A 51 9.10 -1.14 -1.68
CA LEU A 51 10.55 -1.16 -1.58
C LEU A 51 10.92 -1.58 -0.16
N VAL A 52 11.84 -2.53 -0.03
CA VAL A 52 12.40 -2.95 1.26
C VAL A 52 13.90 -3.10 1.11
N ASN A 53 14.70 -2.43 1.94
CA ASN A 53 16.14 -2.63 1.98
C ASN A 53 16.52 -3.68 3.03
N CYS A 54 17.49 -4.53 2.69
CA CYS A 54 17.99 -5.59 3.56
C CYS A 54 19.54 -5.56 3.61
N PRO A 55 20.17 -5.91 4.76
CA PRO A 55 21.61 -5.86 4.91
C PRO A 55 22.37 -6.88 4.06
N THR A 56 21.76 -8.03 3.77
CA THR A 56 22.43 -9.12 3.04
C THR A 56 21.47 -9.83 2.09
N GLU A 57 22.04 -10.49 1.08
CA GLU A 57 21.27 -11.27 0.10
C GLU A 57 20.53 -12.42 0.76
N GLN A 58 21.14 -13.05 1.76
CA GLN A 58 20.52 -14.10 2.54
C GLN A 58 19.28 -13.58 3.28
N THR A 59 19.40 -12.45 3.98
CA THR A 59 18.26 -11.80 4.67
C THR A 59 17.14 -11.47 3.70
N ALA A 60 17.48 -10.90 2.54
CA ALA A 60 16.52 -10.54 1.50
C ALA A 60 15.76 -11.77 0.96
N ARG A 61 16.47 -12.88 0.74
CA ARG A 61 15.90 -14.16 0.30
C ARG A 61 15.01 -14.78 1.36
N ASP A 62 15.43 -14.74 2.63
CA ASP A 62 14.67 -15.31 3.75
C ASP A 62 13.37 -14.53 3.98
N ILE A 63 13.45 -13.20 4.05
CA ILE A 63 12.27 -12.33 4.14
C ILE A 63 11.33 -12.57 2.96
N GLY A 64 11.86 -12.54 1.73
CA GLY A 64 11.10 -12.75 0.51
C GLY A 64 10.37 -14.10 0.49
N ARG A 65 11.03 -15.18 0.93
CA ARG A 65 10.43 -16.50 1.04
C ARG A 65 9.30 -16.52 2.07
N ILE A 66 9.54 -16.00 3.28
CA ILE A 66 8.57 -16.05 4.37
C ILE A 66 7.30 -15.27 4.02
N ILE A 67 7.41 -14.06 3.46
CA ILE A 67 6.23 -13.25 3.10
C ILE A 67 5.41 -13.88 1.96
N MET A 68 6.08 -14.60 1.04
CA MET A 68 5.40 -15.35 -0.03
C MET A 68 4.74 -16.63 0.49
N GLU A 69 5.39 -17.39 1.36
CA GLU A 69 4.82 -18.57 2.03
C GLU A 69 3.56 -18.22 2.82
N LYS A 70 3.54 -17.05 3.46
CA LYS A 70 2.36 -16.51 4.15
C LYS A 70 1.31 -15.90 3.24
N ARG A 71 1.53 -15.89 1.92
CA ARG A 71 0.65 -15.27 0.92
C ARG A 71 0.37 -13.79 1.21
N LEU A 72 1.34 -13.08 1.77
CA LEU A 72 1.29 -11.62 1.97
C LEU A 72 1.86 -10.86 0.78
N ALA A 73 2.64 -11.53 -0.08
CA ALA A 73 3.17 -11.00 -1.32
C ALA A 73 3.01 -12.00 -2.46
N ALA A 74 2.63 -11.51 -3.64
CA ALA A 74 2.52 -12.35 -4.83
C ALA A 74 3.88 -12.58 -5.50
N CYS A 75 4.75 -11.57 -5.46
CA CYS A 75 6.03 -11.56 -6.16
C CYS A 75 7.04 -10.69 -5.42
N VAL A 76 8.30 -11.11 -5.43
CA VAL A 76 9.44 -10.38 -4.88
C VAL A 76 10.56 -10.41 -5.91
N ASN A 77 11.03 -9.25 -6.37
CA ASN A 77 12.29 -9.16 -7.10
C ASN A 77 13.40 -8.81 -6.11
N ILE A 78 14.52 -9.52 -6.20
CA ILE A 78 15.71 -9.29 -5.38
C ILE A 78 16.78 -8.67 -6.28
N PHE A 79 17.18 -7.44 -5.99
CA PHE A 79 18.22 -6.77 -6.76
C PHE A 79 19.61 -7.26 -6.34
N PRO A 80 20.63 -7.13 -7.21
CA PRO A 80 22.01 -7.29 -6.77
C PRO A 80 22.37 -6.24 -5.71
N ARG A 81 23.54 -6.40 -5.09
CA ARG A 81 24.06 -5.43 -4.12
C ARG A 81 24.07 -4.01 -4.68
N THR A 82 23.50 -3.11 -3.90
CA THR A 82 23.42 -1.67 -4.14
C THR A 82 24.21 -0.92 -3.09
N ALA A 83 24.79 0.23 -3.46
CA ALA A 83 25.43 1.13 -2.53
C ALA A 83 24.37 2.10 -1.96
N THR A 84 24.32 2.20 -0.64
CA THR A 84 23.42 3.10 0.09
C THR A 84 24.26 4.11 0.88
N MET A 85 23.93 5.39 0.79
CA MET A 85 24.50 6.44 1.64
C MET A 85 23.41 7.07 2.49
N TYR A 86 23.66 7.27 3.78
CA TYR A 86 22.69 7.88 4.69
C TYR A 86 23.39 8.64 5.83
N TYR A 87 22.64 9.53 6.49
CA TYR A 87 23.14 10.22 7.68
C TYR A 87 22.92 9.37 8.94
N TRP A 88 23.97 9.20 9.73
CA TRP A 88 23.89 8.59 11.05
C TRP A 88 24.76 9.37 12.04
N LYS A 89 24.14 9.82 13.14
CA LYS A 89 24.81 10.61 14.19
C LYS A 89 25.61 11.81 13.66
N GLY A 90 25.08 12.48 12.64
CA GLY A 90 25.69 13.68 12.04
C GLY A 90 26.75 13.42 10.97
N GLU A 91 27.05 12.16 10.65
CA GLU A 91 28.02 11.78 9.63
C GLU A 91 27.34 11.04 8.47
N ILE A 92 27.89 11.18 7.26
CA ILE A 92 27.49 10.34 6.12
C ILE A 92 28.12 8.96 6.30
N ARG A 93 27.31 7.92 6.13
CA ARG A 93 27.70 6.51 6.19
C ARG A 93 27.42 5.85 4.86
N ASP A 94 28.36 5.03 4.42
CA ASP A 94 28.20 4.10 3.32
C ASP A 94 27.79 2.73 3.83
N ALA A 95 26.87 2.09 3.12
CA ALA A 95 26.48 0.70 3.33
C ALA A 95 26.29 -0.01 1.98
N THR A 96 26.31 -1.33 2.02
CA THR A 96 25.94 -2.17 0.89
C THR A 96 24.69 -2.95 1.27
N GLU A 97 23.64 -2.80 0.49
CA GLU A 97 22.33 -3.36 0.81
C GLU A 97 21.70 -4.04 -0.41
N ILE A 98 20.66 -4.81 -0.14
CA ILE A 98 19.86 -5.52 -1.14
C ILE A 98 18.47 -4.92 -1.14
N LEU A 99 18.06 -4.42 -2.30
CA LEU A 99 16.72 -3.88 -2.49
C LEU A 99 15.75 -4.98 -2.94
N LEU A 100 14.61 -5.05 -2.26
CA LEU A 100 13.47 -5.86 -2.64
C LEU A 100 12.39 -5.00 -3.30
N LEU A 101 11.82 -5.48 -4.40
CA LEU A 101 10.56 -4.99 -4.98
C LEU A 101 9.46 -6.01 -4.76
N VAL A 102 8.55 -5.72 -3.83
CA VAL A 102 7.48 -6.62 -3.40
C VAL A 102 6.15 -6.16 -3.98
N ARG A 103 5.37 -7.07 -4.57
CA ARG A 103 4.05 -6.76 -5.16
C ARG A 103 2.96 -7.49 -4.38
N THR A 104 1.94 -6.75 -3.97
CA THR A 104 0.81 -7.27 -3.20
C THR A 104 -0.46 -6.45 -3.41
N LYS A 105 -1.58 -6.86 -2.79
CA LYS A 105 -2.79 -6.05 -2.68
C LYS A 105 -2.57 -4.89 -1.70
N THR A 106 -3.14 -3.73 -2.01
CA THR A 106 -3.06 -2.56 -1.12
C THR A 106 -3.67 -2.82 0.25
N SER A 107 -4.71 -3.66 0.34
CA SER A 107 -5.32 -4.11 1.60
C SER A 107 -4.33 -4.80 2.54
N LEU A 108 -3.29 -5.45 2.01
CA LEU A 108 -2.32 -6.25 2.77
C LEU A 108 -1.09 -5.46 3.20
N VAL A 109 -0.89 -4.24 2.70
CA VAL A 109 0.31 -3.45 2.91
C VAL A 109 0.65 -3.31 4.40
N GLN A 110 -0.31 -2.91 5.23
CA GLN A 110 -0.04 -2.68 6.65
C GLN A 110 0.39 -3.96 7.37
N ARG A 111 -0.25 -5.09 7.04
CA ARG A 111 0.08 -6.39 7.62
C ARG A 111 1.45 -6.86 7.15
N LEU A 112 1.75 -6.70 5.87
CA LEU A 112 3.04 -7.02 5.28
C LEU A 112 4.16 -6.19 5.93
N MET A 113 3.98 -4.88 6.08
CA MET A 113 4.95 -4.00 6.76
C MET A 113 5.19 -4.46 8.20
N THR A 114 4.12 -4.67 8.97
CA THR A 114 4.21 -5.15 10.36
C THR A 114 4.99 -6.46 10.45
N TYR A 115 4.73 -7.38 9.51
CA TYR A 115 5.37 -8.68 9.51
C TYR A 115 6.85 -8.59 9.12
N ILE A 116 7.19 -7.81 8.10
CA ILE A 116 8.58 -7.56 7.70
C ILE A 116 9.34 -6.95 8.87
N THR A 117 8.81 -5.90 9.51
CA THR A 117 9.46 -5.25 10.66
C THR A 117 9.74 -6.25 11.80
N ALA A 118 8.84 -7.20 12.06
CA ALA A 118 9.02 -8.18 13.12
C ALA A 118 10.15 -9.20 12.87
N ILE A 119 10.51 -9.44 11.60
CA ILE A 119 11.56 -10.41 11.23
C ILE A 119 12.82 -9.75 10.68
N HIS A 120 12.81 -8.42 10.49
CA HIS A 120 13.92 -7.70 9.91
C HIS A 120 15.04 -7.51 10.95
N PRO A 121 16.32 -7.66 10.57
CA PRO A 121 17.44 -7.50 11.51
C PRO A 121 17.70 -6.06 11.96
N TYR A 122 17.22 -5.07 11.20
CA TYR A 122 17.26 -3.66 11.61
C TYR A 122 16.05 -3.30 12.45
N ASP A 123 16.27 -2.47 13.48
CA ASP A 123 15.20 -1.94 14.34
C ASP A 123 14.20 -1.07 13.57
N ILE A 124 14.69 -0.31 12.59
CA ILE A 124 13.90 0.59 11.74
C ILE A 124 14.21 0.26 10.28
N PRO A 125 13.60 -0.79 9.71
CA PRO A 125 13.81 -1.11 8.30
C PRO A 125 13.18 -0.06 7.39
N GLU A 126 13.86 0.25 6.29
CA GLU A 126 13.25 1.04 5.22
C GLU A 126 12.20 0.20 4.50
N ILE A 127 10.93 0.61 4.62
CA ILE A 127 9.80 0.02 3.89
C ILE A 127 8.93 1.14 3.33
N ILE A 128 8.91 1.30 2.01
CA ILE A 128 8.18 2.38 1.32
C ILE A 128 7.23 1.77 0.29
N THR A 129 6.03 2.34 0.13
CA THR A 129 4.99 1.77 -0.73
C THR A 129 4.50 2.76 -1.79
N PHE A 130 4.26 2.26 -2.99
CA PHE A 130 3.71 3.03 -4.12
C PHE A 130 2.44 2.35 -4.65
N PRO A 131 1.36 3.10 -4.91
CA PRO A 131 0.17 2.54 -5.53
C PRO A 131 0.46 2.16 -6.99
N ILE A 132 -0.03 1.01 -7.42
CA ILE A 132 -0.02 0.62 -8.83
C ILE A 132 -1.26 1.22 -9.49
N ASN A 133 -1.04 2.17 -10.39
CA ASN A 133 -2.11 2.90 -11.07
C ASN A 133 -2.66 2.16 -12.31
N ASP A 134 -1.80 1.41 -13.00
CA ASP A 134 -2.19 0.63 -14.18
C ASP A 134 -1.20 -0.53 -14.43
N GLY A 135 -1.57 -1.45 -15.33
CA GLY A 135 -0.76 -2.57 -15.74
C GLY A 135 -1.55 -3.62 -16.51
N SER A 136 -0.89 -4.73 -16.87
CA SER A 136 -1.56 -5.85 -17.51
C SER A 136 -2.65 -6.43 -16.60
N GLN A 137 -3.90 -6.46 -17.08
CA GLN A 137 -5.03 -6.96 -16.30
C GLN A 137 -4.85 -8.40 -15.83
N HIS A 138 -4.31 -9.27 -16.69
CA HIS A 138 -4.03 -10.66 -16.33
C HIS A 138 -2.99 -10.75 -15.20
N TYR A 139 -1.96 -9.93 -15.26
CA TYR A 139 -0.92 -9.90 -14.22
C TYR A 139 -1.45 -9.36 -12.90
N LEU A 140 -2.23 -8.27 -12.93
CA LEU A 140 -2.85 -7.69 -11.74
C LEU A 140 -3.88 -8.64 -11.12
N LYS A 141 -4.67 -9.35 -11.94
CA LYS A 141 -5.57 -10.40 -11.46
C LYS A 141 -4.81 -11.52 -10.77
N TRP A 142 -3.70 -11.98 -11.37
CA TRP A 142 -2.85 -12.99 -10.77
C TRP A 142 -2.27 -12.55 -9.41
N ILE A 143 -1.82 -11.28 -9.27
CA ILE A 143 -1.38 -10.75 -7.96
C ILE A 143 -2.49 -10.91 -6.93
N ALA A 144 -3.73 -10.55 -7.29
CA ALA A 144 -4.86 -10.62 -6.38
C ALA A 144 -5.20 -12.07 -5.95
N GLU A 145 -5.03 -13.04 -6.85
CA GLU A 145 -5.31 -14.46 -6.60
C GLU A 145 -4.19 -15.15 -5.80
N ALA A 146 -2.94 -14.70 -5.95
CA ALA A 146 -1.79 -15.28 -5.28
C ALA A 146 -1.73 -14.98 -3.77
N VAL A 147 -2.40 -13.91 -3.31
CA VAL A 147 -2.37 -13.43 -1.91
C VAL A 147 -3.71 -13.61 -1.20
N THR A 148 -3.69 -13.66 0.13
CA THR A 148 -4.91 -13.94 0.94
C THR A 148 -5.17 -12.83 1.95
N ASP A 149 -6.40 -12.30 1.98
CA ASP A 149 -6.84 -11.21 2.85
C ASP A 149 -7.13 -11.63 4.32
N SER A 150 -6.73 -12.84 4.73
CA SER A 150 -7.17 -13.52 5.96
C SER A 150 -6.74 -12.90 7.28
#